data_AF-A0A7C8GUX0-F1
#
_entry.id   AF-A0A7C8GUX0-F1
#
_cell.length_a   1.000
_cell.length_b   1.000
_cell.length_c   1.000
_cell.angle_alpha   90.00
_cell.angle_beta   90.00
_cell.angle_gamma   90.00
#
_symmetry.space_group_name_H-M   'P 1'
#
loop_
_entity.id
_entity.type
_entity.pdbx_description
1 polymer ?
#
loop_
_entity_poly.entity_id
_entity_poly.type
_entity_poly.pdbx_seq_one_letter_code
_entity_poly.pdbx_strand_id
1 'polypeptide(L)'
;MYYWISYIIAILLTALSYYTGSKIVKKEMTVLQALIIGTSVVSVGALTEFLGAQIWLIVLMPFPVGMILSYIFLKTTLIRWLGTYLFILFLYTIIHIIVSYFFQFHSLIPAWHLS
;
A
#
# COMPACT_ATOMS: atom_id res chain seq x y z
N MET A 1 -1.52 -18.23 8.53
CA MET A 1 -2.16 -18.14 7.19
C MET A 1 -1.08 -18.42 6.16
N TYR A 2 -1.34 -19.17 5.09
CA TYR A 2 -0.28 -19.46 4.11
C TYR A 2 0.30 -18.16 3.54
N TYR A 3 1.63 -18.05 3.47
CA TYR A 3 2.39 -16.89 2.98
C TYR A 3 1.75 -16.24 1.74
N TRP A 4 1.43 -17.06 0.73
CA TRP A 4 0.84 -16.61 -0.53
C TRP A 4 -0.54 -15.98 -0.38
N ILE A 5 -1.36 -16.47 0.55
CA ILE A 5 -2.69 -15.92 0.82
C ILE A 5 -2.55 -14.54 1.47
N SER A 6 -1.67 -14.41 2.47
CA SER A 6 -1.37 -13.13 3.14
C SER A 6 -0.85 -12.10 2.14
N TYR A 7 0.06 -12.53 1.26
CA TYR A 7 0.62 -11.68 0.22
C TYR A 7 -0.44 -11.16 -0.77
N ILE A 8 -1.31 -12.04 -1.28
CA ILE A 8 -2.40 -11.64 -2.19
C ILE A 8 -3.38 -10.69 -1.48
N ILE A 9 -3.75 -10.98 -0.23
CA ILE A 9 -4.64 -10.11 0.55
C ILE A 9 -4.01 -8.74 0.74
N ALA A 10 -2.72 -8.66 1.10
CA ALA A 10 -2.00 -7.39 1.25
C ALA A 10 -2.01 -6.58 -0.05
N ILE A 11 -1.81 -7.23 -1.21
CA ILE A 11 -1.90 -6.57 -2.53
C ILE A 11 -3.30 -5.99 -2.73
N LEU A 12 -4.34 -6.79 -2.50
CA LEU A 12 -5.72 -6.39 -2.73
C LEU A 12 -6.14 -5.23 -1.81
N LEU A 13 -5.77 -5.27 -0.53
CA LEU A 13 -6.08 -4.21 0.44
C LEU A 13 -5.34 -2.92 0.11
N THR A 14 -4.07 -3.03 -0.29
CA THR A 14 -3.28 -1.88 -0.73
C THR A 14 -3.90 -1.27 -1.98
N ALA A 15 -4.18 -2.08 -3.00
CA ALA A 15 -4.84 -1.64 -4.23
C ALA A 15 -6.21 -0.99 -3.95
N LEU A 16 -7.00 -1.57 -3.04
CA LEU A 16 -8.30 -1.02 -2.65
C LEU A 16 -8.15 0.37 -2.03
N SER A 17 -7.14 0.59 -1.20
CA SER A 17 -6.85 1.89 -0.58
C SER A 17 -6.54 2.96 -1.64
N TYR A 18 -5.70 2.62 -2.63
CA TYR A 18 -5.38 3.52 -3.74
C TYR A 18 -6.59 3.80 -4.63
N TYR A 19 -7.34 2.76 -4.98
CA TYR A 19 -8.53 2.90 -5.83
C TYR A 19 -9.59 3.78 -5.17
N THR A 20 -9.96 3.47 -3.93
CA THR A 20 -10.98 4.22 -3.17
C THR A 20 -10.53 5.65 -2.88
N GLY A 21 -9.29 5.83 -2.41
CA GLY A 21 -8.74 7.16 -2.13
C GLY A 21 -8.67 8.04 -3.37
N SER A 22 -8.33 7.49 -4.53
CA SER A 22 -8.36 8.24 -5.79
C SER A 22 -9.77 8.72 -6.16
N LYS A 23 -10.77 7.83 -6.06
CA LYS A 23 -12.17 8.10 -6.44
C LYS A 23 -12.79 9.20 -5.59
N ILE A 24 -12.52 9.21 -4.28
CA ILE A 24 -13.05 10.21 -3.35
C ILE A 24 -12.53 11.62 -3.69
N VAL A 25 -11.29 11.72 -4.19
CA VAL A 25 -10.69 13.00 -4.62
C VAL A 25 -11.03 13.34 -6.09
N LYS A 26 -12.03 12.65 -6.67
CA LYS A 26 -12.50 12.80 -8.07
C LYS A 26 -11.38 12.63 -9.09
N LYS A 27 -10.43 11.73 -8.81
CA LYS A 27 -9.37 11.33 -9.74
C LYS A 27 -9.46 9.84 -9.99
N GLU A 28 -9.48 9.47 -11.26
CA GLU A 28 -9.80 8.10 -11.61
C GLU A 28 -8.51 7.32 -11.85
N MET A 29 -7.94 6.74 -10.79
CA MET A 29 -7.10 5.57 -11.01
C MET A 29 -7.99 4.42 -11.46
N THR A 30 -7.58 3.74 -12.52
CA THR A 30 -8.26 2.50 -12.95
C THR A 30 -7.97 1.38 -11.95
N VAL A 31 -8.80 0.34 -11.94
CA VAL A 31 -8.57 -0.85 -11.11
C VAL A 31 -7.20 -1.47 -11.44
N LEU A 32 -6.81 -1.51 -12.72
CA LEU A 32 -5.51 -2.03 -13.14
C LEU A 32 -4.35 -1.20 -12.59
N GLN A 33 -4.44 0.13 -12.64
CA GLN A 33 -3.43 1.01 -12.04
C GLN A 33 -3.31 0.78 -10.54
N ALA A 34 -4.45 0.63 -9.84
CA ALA A 34 -4.45 0.36 -8.41
C ALA A 34 -3.83 -1.00 -8.06
N LEU A 35 -4.10 -2.03 -8.87
CA LEU A 35 -3.48 -3.35 -8.73
C LEU A 35 -1.97 -3.31 -8.99
N ILE A 36 -1.51 -2.54 -9.99
CA ILE A 36 -0.08 -2.33 -10.23
C ILE A 36 0.57 -1.70 -9.00
N ILE A 37 -0.01 -0.63 -8.45
CA ILE A 37 0.52 -0.02 -7.22
C ILE A 37 0.54 -1.02 -6.07
N GLY A 38 -0.58 -1.69 -5.79
CA GLY A 38 -0.67 -2.66 -4.71
C GLY A 38 0.37 -3.77 -4.83
N THR A 39 0.56 -4.30 -6.03
CA THR A 39 1.56 -5.33 -6.32
C THR A 39 2.95 -4.78 -6.07
N SER A 40 3.33 -3.66 -6.69
CA SER A 40 4.67 -3.08 -6.55
C SER A 40 5.03 -2.73 -5.10
N VAL A 41 4.11 -2.10 -4.37
CA VAL A 41 4.31 -1.69 -2.97
C VAL A 41 4.54 -2.91 -2.08
N VAL A 42 3.68 -3.92 -2.19
CA VAL A 42 3.78 -5.14 -1.35
C VAL A 42 4.99 -5.99 -1.75
N SER A 43 5.27 -6.13 -3.05
CA SER A 43 6.48 -6.83 -3.52
C SER A 43 7.76 -6.20 -3.01
N VAL A 44 7.84 -4.87 -3.02
CA VAL A 44 9.03 -4.14 -2.52
C VAL A 44 9.20 -4.33 -1.02
N GLY A 45 8.10 -4.30 -0.26
CA GLY A 45 8.14 -4.63 1.18
C GLY A 45 8.65 -6.05 1.43
N ALA A 46 8.06 -7.03 0.76
CA ALA A 46 8.44 -8.43 0.88
C ALA A 46 9.90 -8.69 0.45
N LEU A 47 10.36 -8.06 -0.63
CA LEU A 47 11.75 -8.17 -1.08
C LEU A 47 12.71 -7.53 -0.07
N THR A 48 12.33 -6.38 0.49
CA THR A 48 13.14 -5.68 1.50
C THR A 48 13.27 -6.53 2.77
N GLU A 49 12.19 -7.19 3.19
CA GLU A 49 12.21 -8.17 4.28
C GLU A 49 13.10 -9.38 3.95
N PHE A 50 12.93 -9.96 2.76
CA PHE A 50 13.71 -11.12 2.30
C PHE A 50 15.22 -10.84 2.29
N LEU A 51 15.63 -9.61 1.99
CA LEU A 51 17.03 -9.17 2.04
C LEU A 51 17.58 -8.98 3.46
N GLY A 52 16.78 -9.26 4.50
CA GLY A 52 17.18 -9.13 5.90
C GLY A 52 17.30 -7.69 6.39
N ALA A 53 16.58 -6.75 5.76
CA ALA A 53 16.60 -5.36 6.17
C ALA A 53 15.98 -5.14 7.57
N GLN A 54 16.36 -4.05 8.21
CA GLN A 54 15.76 -3.64 9.49
C GLN A 54 14.29 -3.25 9.30
N ILE A 55 13.46 -3.44 10.34
CA ILE A 55 12.00 -3.21 10.31
C ILE A 55 11.62 -1.83 9.76
N TRP A 56 12.35 -0.77 10.14
CA TRP A 56 12.05 0.58 9.65
C TRP A 56 12.25 0.74 8.14
N LEU A 57 13.20 0.01 7.53
CA LEU A 57 13.42 0.00 6.08
C LEU A 57 12.32 -0.78 5.37
N ILE A 58 11.92 -1.92 5.92
CA ILE A 58 10.80 -2.74 5.39
C ILE A 58 9.53 -1.89 5.32
N VAL A 59 9.31 -1.07 6.35
CA VAL A 59 8.20 -0.12 6.42
C VAL A 59 8.38 1.04 5.44
N LEU A 60 9.57 1.64 5.33
CA LEU A 60 9.80 2.86 4.57
C LEU A 60 9.87 2.62 3.04
N MET A 61 10.50 1.54 2.59
CA MET A 61 10.78 1.27 1.17
C MET A 61 9.53 1.23 0.26
N PRO A 62 8.37 0.71 0.70
CA PRO A 62 7.15 0.75 -0.09
C PRO A 62 6.59 2.16 -0.34
N PHE A 63 6.87 3.14 0.52
CA PHE A 63 6.33 4.50 0.42
C PHE A 63 6.79 5.21 -0.86
N PRO A 64 8.10 5.34 -1.16
CA PRO A 64 8.56 5.95 -2.41
C PRO A 64 7.92 5.34 -3.66
N VAL A 65 7.75 4.01 -3.67
CA VAL A 65 7.16 3.28 -4.79
C VAL A 65 5.70 3.68 -4.99
N GLY A 66 4.91 3.66 -3.91
CA GLY A 66 3.53 4.11 -3.93
C GLY A 66 3.37 5.58 -4.28
N MET A 67 4.28 6.44 -3.80
CA MET A 67 4.32 7.87 -4.12
C MET A 67 4.57 8.10 -5.61
N ILE A 68 5.63 7.50 -6.16
CA ILE A 68 6.03 7.69 -7.55
C ILE A 68 4.94 7.15 -8.50
N LEU A 69 4.45 5.93 -8.28
CA LEU A 69 3.43 5.35 -9.16
C LEU A 69 2.11 6.12 -9.10
N SER A 70 1.67 6.55 -7.92
CA SER A 70 0.45 7.36 -7.81
C SER A 70 0.60 8.72 -8.48
N TYR A 71 1.79 9.34 -8.39
CA TYR A 71 2.07 10.60 -9.08
C TYR A 71 1.97 10.44 -10.60
N ILE A 72 2.59 9.38 -11.13
CA ILE A 72 2.57 9.05 -12.57
C ILE A 72 1.15 8.76 -13.06
N PHE A 73 0.36 8.00 -12.30
CA PHE A 73 -0.98 7.59 -12.74
C PHE A 73 -2.03 8.68 -12.59
N LEU A 74 -1.99 9.47 -11.51
CA LEU A 74 -3.00 10.51 -11.27
C LEU A 74 -2.85 11.70 -12.24
N LYS A 75 -1.63 11.99 -12.72
CA LYS A 75 -1.34 13.09 -13.66
C LYS A 75 -1.95 14.43 -13.21
N THR A 76 -1.73 14.79 -11.95
CA THR A 76 -2.26 16.03 -11.34
C THR A 76 -1.14 16.95 -10.86
N THR A 77 -1.49 18.16 -10.45
CA THR A 77 -0.54 19.07 -9.80
C THR A 77 -0.02 18.46 -8.50
N LEU A 78 1.22 18.81 -8.13
CA LEU A 78 1.89 18.30 -6.92
C LEU A 78 1.01 18.39 -5.67
N ILE A 79 0.36 19.55 -5.44
CA ILE A 79 -0.49 19.79 -4.27
C ILE A 79 -1.70 18.85 -4.24
N ARG A 80 -2.36 18.65 -5.39
CA ARG A 80 -3.52 17.74 -5.48
C ARG A 80 -3.11 16.29 -5.31
N TRP A 81 -2.00 15.90 -5.91
CA TRP A 81 -1.44 14.57 -5.74
C TRP A 81 -1.08 14.32 -4.27
N LEU A 82 -0.39 15.25 -3.61
CA LEU A 82 0.01 15.11 -2.22
C LEU A 82 -1.21 14.95 -1.30
N GLY A 83 -2.24 15.78 -1.47
CA GLY A 83 -3.49 15.63 -0.73
C GLY A 83 -4.17 14.28 -0.99
N THR A 84 -4.19 13.82 -2.24
CA THR A 84 -4.73 12.49 -2.60
C THR A 84 -3.92 11.38 -1.95
N TYR A 85 -2.60 11.46 -1.97
CA TYR A 85 -1.69 10.47 -1.41
C TYR A 85 -1.83 10.39 0.11
N LEU A 86 -1.88 11.53 0.81
CA LEU A 86 -2.11 11.57 2.25
C LEU A 86 -3.46 10.95 2.64
N PHE A 87 -4.49 11.19 1.82
CA PHE A 87 -5.79 10.58 2.04
C PHE A 87 -5.79 9.06 1.78
N ILE A 88 -5.11 8.60 0.73
CA ILE A 88 -4.87 7.17 0.48
C ILE A 88 -4.13 6.55 1.66
N LEU A 89 -3.10 7.21 2.19
CA LEU A 89 -2.34 6.72 3.33
C LEU A 89 -3.22 6.59 4.57
N PHE A 90 -4.09 7.57 4.81
CA PHE A 90 -5.07 7.52 5.89
C PHE A 90 -6.03 6.32 5.75
N LEU A 91 -6.60 6.11 4.55
CA LEU A 91 -7.45 4.94 4.28
C LEU A 91 -6.69 3.62 4.43
N TYR A 92 -5.48 3.56 3.90
CA TYR A 92 -4.58 2.43 4.01
C TYR A 92 -4.37 2.05 5.49
N THR A 93 -4.05 3.03 6.34
CA THR A 93 -3.86 2.83 7.77
C THR A 93 -5.13 2.31 8.44
N ILE A 94 -6.31 2.87 8.14
CA ILE A 94 -7.59 2.38 8.70
C ILE A 94 -7.82 0.91 8.31
N ILE A 95 -7.69 0.59 7.02
CA ILE A 95 -7.90 -0.75 6.50
C ILE A 95 -6.94 -1.73 7.19
N HIS A 96 -5.67 -1.35 7.33
CA HIS A 96 -4.67 -2.21 7.95
C HIS A 96 -4.86 -2.36 9.46
N ILE A 97 -5.33 -1.34 10.18
CA ILE A 97 -5.72 -1.46 11.59
C ILE A 97 -6.82 -2.51 11.74
N ILE A 98 -7.89 -2.39 10.94
CA ILE A 98 -9.05 -3.30 11.01
C ILE A 98 -8.60 -4.74 10.70
N VAL A 99 -7.82 -4.92 9.64
CA VAL A 99 -7.32 -6.24 9.24
C VAL A 99 -6.35 -6.81 10.28
N SER A 100 -5.47 -5.98 10.84
CA SER A 100 -4.56 -6.42 11.90
C SER A 100 -5.30 -6.91 13.14
N TYR A 101 -6.43 -6.27 13.48
CA TYR A 101 -7.29 -6.74 14.57
C TYR A 101 -7.90 -8.13 14.30
N PHE A 102 -8.44 -8.36 13.09
CA PHE A 102 -9.07 -9.64 12.75
C PHE A 102 -8.08 -10.80 12.55
N PHE A 103 -6.89 -10.50 12.02
CA PHE A 103 -5.90 -11.52 11.64
C PHE A 103 -4.69 -11.60 12.59
N GLN A 104 -4.70 -10.85 13.70
CA GLN A 104 -3.63 -10.81 14.72
C GLN A 104 -2.23 -10.50 14.15
N PHE A 105 -2.16 -9.58 13.19
CA PHE A 105 -0.87 -9.11 12.67
C PHE A 105 -0.15 -8.21 13.69
N HIS A 106 1.15 -8.40 13.86
CA HIS A 106 1.95 -7.69 14.87
C HIS A 106 2.33 -6.25 14.48
N SER A 107 2.17 -5.86 13.20
CA SER A 107 2.55 -4.54 12.72
C SER A 107 1.44 -3.83 11.94
N LEU A 108 1.21 -2.57 12.29
CA LEU A 108 0.17 -1.66 11.80
C LEU A 108 0.48 -0.99 10.44
N ILE A 109 1.70 -1.19 9.93
CA ILE A 109 2.31 -0.54 8.75
C ILE A 109 3.24 -1.62 8.14
N PRO A 110 3.49 -1.74 6.81
CA PRO A 110 3.79 -3.02 6.17
C PRO A 110 5.15 -3.58 6.59
N ALA A 111 5.17 -4.21 7.75
CA ALA A 111 6.00 -5.31 8.15
C ALA A 111 5.00 -6.44 8.36
N TRP A 112 4.36 -6.85 7.26
CA TRP A 112 3.76 -8.17 7.24
C TRP A 112 4.96 -9.07 7.48
N HIS A 113 5.15 -9.59 8.69
CA HIS A 113 6.02 -10.74 8.81
C HIS A 113 5.34 -11.83 8.02
N LEU A 114 5.76 -11.97 6.76
CA LEU A 114 5.29 -13.01 5.88
C LEU A 114 6.04 -14.27 6.34
N SER A 115 5.65 -14.80 7.52
CA SER A 115 6.18 -16.03 8.11
C SER A 115 5.63 -17.27 7.40
#